data_AF-A0ABD5YMB9-F1
#
_entry.id   AF-A0ABD5YMB9-F1
#
_cell.length_a   1.000
_cell.length_b   1.000
_cell.length_c   1.000
_cell.angle_alpha   90.00
_cell.angle_beta   90.00
_cell.angle_gamma   90.00
#
_symmetry.space_group_name_H-M   'P 1'
#
loop_
_entity.id
_entity.type
_entity.pdbx_description
1 polymer ?
#
loop_
_entity_poly.entity_id
_entity_poly.type
_entity_poly.pdbx_seq_one_letter_code
_entity_poly.pdbx_strand_id
1 'polypeptide(L)'
;MSASSAVIAGSFLHRPDDKRDHTAEPLMTIDQVYQITEQYYIGPKQERPPANEAEGTIWEVTDANQIGGTQRTLSDGERWVTLNIEPDALNSSIRPGEYYLTPNDGIEGIQRVIDRTGGNVVIRLAPGTYAGSELTLAHGVMLQGSGYNATKIKLKDGANTDLITTPDPPKRNVMACTLQNITFDGNKKNNSAGNVVYGAFWNSRFINCGFHSAPEAGFWLAGSVASTDDNHFTGCQFTTNEGVGLRGGANKESHPAVGVVRVDTNWFGHNGGPAIVARGNSWKITNSKLYHNASERGASIELDRCSYATVSGCDSYLGRTDRDHITVRASKGVNSVGNQIKNNDFRGEYRSAVRCLADADEITALQVHGNTIQNSANAIGGIITRTENGGSFANCSFKDNIFTSTMAGSKINLSAGWVSVGNLNA
;
A
#
# COMPACT_ATOMS: atom_id res chain seq x y z
N MET A 1 67.36 73.50 16.60
CA MET A 1 66.20 73.88 15.79
C MET A 1 64.95 73.31 16.45
N SER A 2 63.97 74.17 16.73
CA SER A 2 62.57 73.87 17.12
C SER A 2 62.38 73.03 18.41
N ALA A 3 62.05 73.62 19.58
CA ALA A 3 60.69 74.02 20.02
C ALA A 3 59.71 72.82 20.11
N SER A 4 58.86 72.58 21.11
CA SER A 4 58.53 73.14 22.43
C SER A 4 57.46 72.20 23.05
N SER A 5 57.28 72.25 24.38
CA SER A 5 56.06 71.97 25.18
C SER A 5 55.39 70.58 25.08
N ALA A 6 55.34 69.73 26.12
CA ALA A 6 54.72 69.83 27.45
C ALA A 6 53.19 69.56 27.49
N VAL A 7 52.79 68.75 28.49
CA VAL A 7 51.52 68.76 29.28
C VAL A 7 50.41 67.71 28.97
N ILE A 8 50.27 66.82 29.97
CA ILE A 8 49.07 66.29 30.67
C ILE A 8 48.19 65.16 30.11
N ALA A 9 47.91 64.27 31.06
CA ALA A 9 47.02 63.14 31.14
C ALA A 9 45.54 63.37 30.77
N GLY A 10 44.91 62.29 30.32
CA GLY A 10 43.46 62.11 30.32
C GLY A 10 43.13 60.62 30.38
N SER A 11 42.74 60.14 31.55
CA SER A 11 42.16 58.83 31.80
C SER A 11 40.85 58.66 31.04
N PHE A 12 40.65 57.52 30.37
CA PHE A 12 39.32 57.06 29.96
C PHE A 12 39.03 55.65 30.49
N LEU A 13 37.80 55.52 30.93
CA LEU A 13 37.19 54.46 31.71
C LEU A 13 37.24 53.09 31.01
N HIS A 14 37.58 52.09 31.82
CA HIS A 14 37.39 50.67 31.55
C HIS A 14 35.91 50.38 31.25
N ARG A 15 35.63 49.89 30.05
CA ARG A 15 34.35 49.27 29.68
C ARG A 15 34.62 47.75 29.61
N PRO A 16 33.90 46.91 30.36
CA PRO A 16 34.06 45.48 30.22
C PRO A 16 33.46 45.05 28.87
N ASP A 17 34.28 44.39 28.05
CA ASP A 17 33.85 43.67 26.85
C ASP A 17 32.92 42.53 27.27
N ASP A 18 31.61 42.75 27.15
CA ASP A 18 30.59 41.70 27.26
C ASP A 18 30.61 40.88 25.95
N LYS A 19 31.66 40.06 25.78
CA LYS A 19 31.69 39.01 24.75
C LYS A 19 30.71 37.92 25.15
N ARG A 20 29.43 38.13 24.86
CA ARG A 20 28.50 37.02 24.71
C ARG A 20 28.93 36.26 23.47
N ASP A 21 29.55 35.11 23.68
CA ASP A 21 29.60 34.06 22.67
C ASP A 21 28.17 33.75 22.28
N HIS A 22 27.71 34.34 21.17
CA HIS A 22 26.59 33.81 20.42
C HIS A 22 27.06 32.47 19.85
N THR A 23 26.96 31.42 20.66
CA THR A 23 26.93 30.05 20.15
C THR A 23 25.78 30.03 19.16
N ALA A 24 26.10 30.05 17.87
CA ALA A 24 25.11 29.90 16.81
C ALA A 24 24.28 28.67 17.13
N GLU A 25 22.99 28.87 17.41
CA GLU A 25 22.10 27.75 17.67
C GLU A 25 22.19 26.78 16.48
N PRO A 26 22.30 25.47 16.73
CA PRO A 26 22.45 24.49 15.66
C PRO A 26 21.25 24.58 14.71
N LEU A 27 21.55 24.81 13.43
CA LEU A 27 20.57 24.84 12.34
C LEU A 27 19.91 23.45 12.23
N MET A 28 18.60 23.38 12.42
CA MET A 28 17.82 22.15 12.23
C MET A 28 17.39 22.01 10.77
N THR A 29 17.54 20.81 10.21
CA THR A 29 17.00 20.49 8.89
C THR A 29 15.48 20.32 8.96
N ILE A 30 14.77 20.51 7.84
CA ILE A 30 13.31 20.34 7.81
C ILE A 30 12.88 18.92 8.19
N ASP A 31 13.71 17.91 7.87
CA ASP A 31 13.49 16.52 8.27
C ASP A 31 13.64 16.32 9.80
N GLN A 32 14.59 17.01 10.44
CA GLN A 32 14.73 17.01 11.90
C GLN A 32 13.55 17.72 12.56
N VAL A 33 13.09 18.84 11.98
CA VAL A 33 11.90 19.57 12.45
C VAL A 33 10.66 18.68 12.44
N TYR A 34 10.46 17.86 11.41
CA TYR A 34 9.36 16.90 11.36
C TYR A 34 9.52 15.69 12.29
N GLN A 35 10.74 15.29 12.64
CA GLN A 35 10.98 14.19 13.59
C GLN A 35 10.73 14.56 15.04
N ILE A 36 10.89 15.85 15.40
CA ILE A 36 10.84 16.31 16.79
C ILE A 36 9.42 16.74 17.21
N THR A 37 8.45 16.81 16.29
CA THR A 37 7.18 17.52 16.55
C THR A 37 5.96 16.62 16.51
N GLU A 38 5.11 16.76 17.54
CA GLU A 38 3.90 15.95 17.70
C GLU A 38 2.71 16.54 16.92
N GLN A 39 2.71 17.86 16.65
CA GLN A 39 1.63 18.54 15.93
C GLN A 39 2.14 19.75 15.13
N TYR A 40 1.76 19.83 13.85
CA TYR A 40 2.10 20.94 12.95
C TYR A 40 0.84 21.74 12.61
N TYR A 41 0.83 23.04 12.95
CA TYR A 41 -0.31 23.93 12.77
C TYR A 41 -0.03 25.02 11.73
N ILE A 42 -0.85 25.03 10.67
CA ILE A 42 -1.03 26.19 9.78
C ILE A 42 -2.43 26.74 10.07
N GLY A 43 -2.50 27.95 10.62
CA GLY A 43 -3.76 28.61 10.96
C GLY A 43 -3.87 29.97 10.28
N PRO A 44 -5.06 30.36 9.75
CA PRO A 44 -5.26 31.73 9.28
C PRO A 44 -5.37 32.67 10.49
N LYS A 45 -4.47 33.66 10.62
CA LYS A 45 -4.59 34.90 11.43
C LYS A 45 -5.21 34.81 12.84
N GLN A 46 -5.39 33.64 13.45
CA GLN A 46 -5.80 33.51 14.84
C GLN A 46 -4.61 33.79 15.75
N GLU A 47 -4.89 34.39 16.90
CA GLU A 47 -3.87 34.72 17.88
C GLU A 47 -3.06 33.47 18.25
N ARG A 48 -1.76 33.55 18.04
CA ARG A 48 -0.80 32.53 18.45
C ARG A 48 -0.97 32.28 19.95
N PRO A 49 -1.25 31.05 20.42
CA PRO A 49 -1.43 30.78 21.83
C PRO A 49 -0.12 31.01 22.62
N PRO A 50 -0.20 31.15 23.96
CA PRO A 50 0.97 31.12 24.83
C PRO A 50 1.81 29.85 24.60
N ALA A 51 3.14 29.95 24.67
CA ALA A 51 4.04 28.82 24.37
C ALA A 51 3.77 27.60 25.26
N ASN A 52 3.49 27.83 26.53
CA ASN A 52 3.17 26.80 27.53
C ASN A 52 1.87 26.02 27.25
N GLU A 53 1.01 26.52 26.36
CA GLU A 53 -0.20 25.82 25.91
C GLU A 53 0.01 25.08 24.59
N ALA A 54 1.20 25.18 24.02
CA ALA A 54 1.53 24.76 22.67
C ALA A 54 2.85 23.96 22.60
N GLU A 55 3.36 23.45 23.72
CA GLU A 55 4.61 22.66 23.78
C GLU A 55 4.63 21.53 22.73
N GLY A 56 5.73 21.43 21.99
CA GLY A 56 5.91 20.42 20.94
C GLY A 56 5.18 20.74 19.63
N THR A 57 4.57 21.93 19.51
CA THR A 57 3.84 22.35 18.30
C THR A 57 4.61 23.37 17.47
N ILE A 58 4.49 23.25 16.13
CA ILE A 58 4.99 24.27 15.19
C ILE A 58 3.84 25.15 14.73
N TRP A 59 4.06 26.46 14.78
CA TRP A 59 3.18 27.49 14.25
C TRP A 59 3.81 28.20 13.06
N GLU A 60 3.04 28.31 11.98
CA GLU A 60 3.41 29.07 10.79
C GLU A 60 2.68 30.43 10.80
N VAL A 61 3.44 31.53 10.81
CA VAL A 61 2.91 32.90 10.76
C VAL A 61 3.25 33.51 9.41
N THR A 62 2.23 33.83 8.61
CA THR A 62 2.39 34.62 7.39
C THR A 62 2.41 36.10 7.78
N ASP A 63 3.58 36.73 7.81
CA ASP A 63 3.68 38.16 8.08
C ASP A 63 3.10 38.94 6.89
N ALA A 64 2.05 39.74 7.15
CA ALA A 64 1.39 40.54 6.13
C ALA A 64 2.30 41.63 5.53
N ASN A 65 3.43 41.94 6.19
CA ASN A 65 4.36 42.97 5.77
C ASN A 65 5.64 42.42 5.12
N GLN A 66 5.86 41.10 5.13
CA GLN A 66 6.96 40.48 4.38
C GLN A 66 6.43 39.87 3.08
N ILE A 67 6.88 40.41 1.95
CA ILE A 67 6.67 39.82 0.64
C ILE A 67 7.47 38.51 0.60
N GLY A 68 6.80 37.37 0.80
CA GLY A 68 7.34 36.03 0.56
C GLY A 68 7.92 35.29 1.78
N GLY A 69 8.00 35.91 2.95
CA GLY A 69 8.57 35.28 4.15
C GLY A 69 7.52 34.58 5.00
N THR A 70 7.46 33.26 4.95
CA THR A 70 6.72 32.46 5.93
C THR A 70 7.64 32.16 7.12
N GLN A 71 7.30 32.65 8.32
CA GLN A 71 8.09 32.37 9.53
C GLN A 71 7.46 31.22 10.31
N ARG A 72 8.25 30.20 10.66
CA ARG A 72 7.82 29.09 11.52
C ARG A 72 8.42 29.21 12.91
N THR A 73 7.63 28.90 13.93
CA THR A 73 8.08 28.89 15.33
C THR A 73 7.68 27.59 16.00
N LEU A 74 8.61 26.92 16.67
CA LEU A 74 8.35 25.77 17.55
C LEU A 74 8.11 26.29 18.97
N SER A 75 7.11 25.79 19.68
CA SER A 75 7.03 26.01 21.12
C SER A 75 7.73 24.87 21.87
N ASP A 76 8.62 25.22 22.78
CA ASP A 76 9.28 24.29 23.71
C ASP A 76 8.58 24.23 25.08
N GLY A 77 7.37 24.79 25.18
CA GLY A 77 6.59 24.88 26.42
C GLY A 77 6.94 26.08 27.29
N GLU A 78 8.09 26.73 27.08
CA GLU A 78 8.46 27.95 27.79
C GLU A 78 8.47 29.17 26.87
N ARG A 79 8.83 28.98 25.60
CA ARG A 79 9.00 30.04 24.62
C ARG A 79 8.69 29.57 23.21
N TRP A 80 8.46 30.55 22.34
CA TRP A 80 8.43 30.33 20.91
C TRP A 80 9.85 30.46 20.35
N VAL A 81 10.43 29.34 19.94
CA VAL A 81 11.72 29.27 19.26
C VAL A 81 11.46 29.53 17.77
N THR A 82 11.97 30.65 17.26
CA THR A 82 11.96 30.90 15.81
C THR A 82 12.77 29.82 15.13
N LEU A 83 12.10 29.04 14.29
CA LEU A 83 12.79 28.14 13.39
C LEU A 83 13.35 29.03 12.28
N ASN A 84 14.64 29.32 12.34
CA ASN A 84 15.40 29.84 11.21
C ASN A 84 15.49 28.71 10.17
N ILE A 85 14.38 28.45 9.51
CA ILE A 85 14.36 27.73 8.25
C ILE A 85 14.90 28.75 7.26
N GLU A 86 16.09 28.51 6.70
CA GLU A 86 16.71 29.44 5.77
C GLU A 86 15.67 29.96 4.76
N PRO A 87 15.38 31.27 4.74
CA PRO A 87 14.56 31.85 3.71
C PRO A 87 15.36 31.77 2.41
N ASP A 88 14.85 31.01 1.45
CA ASP A 88 15.12 31.15 0.01
C ASP A 88 16.54 30.92 -0.52
N ALA A 89 17.52 30.50 0.29
CA ALA A 89 18.80 29.98 -0.24
C ALA A 89 18.69 28.53 -0.80
N LEU A 90 17.55 27.85 -0.54
CA LEU A 90 17.30 26.44 -0.90
C LEU A 90 16.11 26.22 -1.86
N ASN A 91 15.87 27.19 -2.76
CA ASN A 91 15.19 26.90 -4.04
C ASN A 91 16.06 26.02 -5.00
N SER A 92 17.14 25.45 -4.47
CA SER A 92 18.01 24.46 -5.10
C SER A 92 17.88 23.04 -4.50
N SER A 93 17.19 22.84 -3.36
CA SER A 93 16.99 21.50 -2.76
C SER A 93 15.57 20.97 -2.80
N ILE A 94 14.54 21.83 -2.88
CA ILE A 94 13.21 21.36 -3.30
C ILE A 94 13.32 21.14 -4.80
N ARG A 95 13.52 19.89 -5.19
CA ARG A 95 13.56 19.52 -6.60
C ARG A 95 12.25 20.01 -7.23
N PRO A 96 12.29 20.69 -8.41
CA PRO A 96 11.09 21.06 -9.12
C PRO A 96 10.13 19.87 -9.20
N GLY A 97 8.88 20.06 -8.76
CA GLY A 97 7.87 19.01 -8.73
C GLY A 97 7.70 18.27 -7.39
N GLU A 98 8.22 18.81 -6.28
CA GLU A 98 8.00 18.25 -4.94
C GLU A 98 7.14 19.18 -4.04
N TYR A 99 6.16 18.62 -3.33
CA TYR A 99 5.23 19.33 -2.46
C TYR A 99 5.12 18.63 -1.10
N TYR A 100 4.89 19.43 -0.05
CA TYR A 100 4.74 18.97 1.33
C TYR A 100 3.35 19.38 1.82
N LEU A 101 2.58 18.42 2.31
CA LEU A 101 1.22 18.65 2.81
C LEU A 101 1.06 18.12 4.22
N THR A 102 0.11 18.69 4.96
CA THR A 102 -0.23 18.42 6.35
C THR A 102 -1.65 17.89 6.45
N PRO A 103 -2.05 17.21 7.53
CA PRO A 103 -3.42 16.71 7.67
C PRO A 103 -4.53 17.76 7.46
N ASN A 104 -4.26 19.04 7.79
CA ASN A 104 -5.20 20.14 7.59
C ASN A 104 -5.51 20.42 6.12
N ASP A 105 -4.65 19.99 5.20
CA ASP A 105 -4.88 20.10 3.76
C ASP A 105 -5.97 19.13 3.27
N GLY A 106 -6.20 18.04 4.02
CA GLY A 106 -7.15 17.00 3.67
C GLY A 106 -6.79 16.28 2.36
N ILE A 107 -7.73 15.48 1.85
CA ILE A 107 -7.59 14.87 0.51
C ILE A 107 -7.66 15.95 -0.58
N GLU A 108 -8.45 16.99 -0.36
CA GLU A 108 -8.66 18.08 -1.31
C GLU A 108 -7.36 18.85 -1.59
N GLY A 109 -6.48 19.00 -0.60
CA GLY A 109 -5.15 19.58 -0.81
C GLY A 109 -4.24 18.72 -1.66
N ILE A 110 -4.28 17.40 -1.48
CA ILE A 110 -3.55 16.45 -2.34
C ILE A 110 -4.07 16.56 -3.78
N GLN A 111 -5.40 16.54 -3.96
CA GLN A 111 -6.02 16.66 -5.27
C GLN A 111 -5.66 18.00 -5.96
N ARG A 112 -5.70 19.13 -5.25
CA ARG A 112 -5.29 20.44 -5.80
C ARG A 112 -3.86 20.44 -6.35
N VAL A 113 -2.94 19.74 -5.70
CA VAL A 113 -1.56 19.61 -6.20
C VAL A 113 -1.54 18.79 -7.49
N ILE A 114 -2.21 17.63 -7.51
CA ILE A 114 -2.28 16.75 -8.69
C ILE A 114 -2.91 17.50 -9.87
N ASP A 115 -4.02 18.21 -9.65
CA ASP A 115 -4.74 18.95 -10.69
C ASP A 115 -3.89 20.09 -11.26
N ARG A 116 -3.17 20.82 -10.39
CA ARG A 116 -2.30 21.92 -10.80
C ARG A 116 -1.11 21.44 -11.63
N THR A 117 -0.54 20.27 -11.33
CA THR A 117 0.64 19.75 -12.05
C THR A 117 0.27 18.84 -13.22
N GLY A 118 -0.95 18.32 -13.25
CA GLY A 118 -1.37 17.28 -14.20
C GLY A 118 -0.69 15.93 -13.99
N GLY A 119 -0.06 15.71 -12.82
CA GLY A 119 0.79 14.53 -12.53
C GLY A 119 2.28 14.87 -12.41
N ASN A 120 3.15 13.87 -12.59
CA ASN A 120 4.62 13.94 -12.51
C ASN A 120 5.13 14.74 -11.31
N VAL A 121 4.63 14.39 -10.13
CA VAL A 121 4.79 15.17 -8.91
C VAL A 121 5.07 14.26 -7.73
N VAL A 122 5.94 14.70 -6.84
CA VAL A 122 6.19 14.07 -5.54
C VAL A 122 5.43 14.85 -4.47
N ILE A 123 4.57 14.18 -3.74
CA ILE A 123 3.79 14.76 -2.64
C ILE A 123 4.17 14.01 -1.36
N ARG A 124 4.83 14.71 -0.45
CA ARG A 124 5.19 14.22 0.87
C ARG A 124 4.14 14.63 1.88
N LEU A 125 3.64 13.65 2.62
CA LEU A 125 2.59 13.80 3.61
C LEU A 125 3.21 13.68 5.00
N ALA A 126 3.00 14.68 5.84
CA ALA A 126 3.32 14.61 7.25
C ALA A 126 2.51 13.51 7.97
N PRO A 127 2.89 13.13 9.20
CA PRO A 127 2.07 12.26 10.02
C PRO A 127 0.68 12.86 10.29
N GLY A 128 -0.33 12.00 10.38
CA GLY A 128 -1.71 12.36 10.67
C GLY A 128 -2.72 11.82 9.65
N THR A 129 -3.97 12.25 9.78
CA THR A 129 -5.09 11.74 8.97
C THR A 129 -5.60 12.77 7.99
N TYR A 130 -5.53 12.45 6.70
CA TYR A 130 -6.09 13.20 5.58
C TYR A 130 -7.44 12.59 5.22
N ALA A 131 -8.52 13.17 5.72
CA ALA A 131 -9.88 12.70 5.46
C ALA A 131 -10.50 13.40 4.25
N GLY A 132 -11.31 12.70 3.46
CA GLY A 132 -12.05 13.27 2.34
C GLY A 132 -12.91 12.24 1.62
N SER A 133 -13.51 12.60 0.48
CA SER A 133 -14.39 11.69 -0.27
C SER A 133 -13.67 10.82 -1.29
N GLU A 134 -12.76 11.37 -2.09
CA GLU A 134 -12.12 10.64 -3.18
C GLU A 134 -10.84 11.38 -3.60
N LEU A 135 -9.80 10.63 -3.95
CA LEU A 135 -8.56 11.14 -4.54
C LEU A 135 -8.33 10.48 -5.90
N THR A 136 -8.35 11.28 -6.97
CA THR A 136 -8.04 10.81 -8.32
C THR A 136 -6.56 11.00 -8.63
N LEU A 137 -5.86 9.91 -8.89
CA LEU A 137 -4.44 9.93 -9.25
C LEU A 137 -4.22 10.25 -10.73
N ALA A 138 -3.10 10.89 -11.05
CA ALA A 138 -2.62 11.14 -12.40
C ALA A 138 -1.28 10.43 -12.67
N HIS A 139 -0.83 10.41 -13.93
CA HIS A 139 0.45 9.81 -14.32
C HIS A 139 1.62 10.37 -13.49
N GLY A 140 2.55 9.51 -13.08
CA GLY A 140 3.78 9.94 -12.41
C GLY A 140 3.59 10.56 -11.03
N VAL A 141 2.41 10.42 -10.41
CA VAL A 141 2.20 10.86 -9.02
C VAL A 141 2.92 9.91 -8.06
N MET A 142 3.78 10.47 -7.21
CA MET A 142 4.36 9.79 -6.06
C MET A 142 3.76 10.37 -4.77
N LEU A 143 3.00 9.57 -4.03
CA LEU A 143 2.54 9.90 -2.68
C LEU A 143 3.41 9.18 -1.66
N GLN A 144 4.07 9.94 -0.79
CA GLN A 144 4.93 9.41 0.25
C GLN A 144 4.48 9.89 1.63
N GLY A 145 4.06 8.95 2.47
CA GLY A 145 3.79 9.20 3.89
C GLY A 145 5.01 9.01 4.78
N SER A 146 4.82 9.29 6.07
CA SER A 146 5.84 9.15 7.11
C SER A 146 5.95 7.74 7.69
N GLY A 147 5.08 6.80 7.27
CA GLY A 147 5.10 5.42 7.77
C GLY A 147 3.73 4.78 7.84
N TYR A 148 3.72 3.44 7.93
CA TYR A 148 2.52 2.68 8.25
C TYR A 148 1.94 3.14 9.61
N ASN A 149 0.63 3.38 9.65
CA ASN A 149 -0.12 4.04 10.72
C ASN A 149 0.29 5.47 11.11
N ALA A 150 1.45 5.98 10.69
CA ALA A 150 1.84 7.38 10.92
C ALA A 150 1.08 8.34 10.01
N THR A 151 1.00 8.03 8.71
CA THR A 151 0.20 8.80 7.74
C THR A 151 -0.98 7.97 7.27
N LYS A 152 -2.19 8.53 7.42
CA LYS A 152 -3.44 7.88 7.00
C LYS A 152 -4.19 8.75 5.98
N ILE A 153 -4.61 8.16 4.87
CA ILE A 153 -5.63 8.74 3.97
C ILE A 153 -6.92 7.98 4.21
N LYS A 154 -8.01 8.67 4.57
CA LYS A 154 -9.24 8.05 5.07
C LYS A 154 -10.48 8.55 4.33
N LEU A 155 -11.37 7.62 3.99
CA LEU A 155 -12.69 7.93 3.46
C LEU A 155 -13.57 8.56 4.55
N LYS A 156 -14.15 9.74 4.29
CA LYS A 156 -15.08 10.41 5.21
C LYS A 156 -16.37 9.60 5.39
N ASP A 157 -17.10 9.86 6.47
CA ASP A 157 -18.35 9.16 6.77
C ASP A 157 -19.41 9.45 5.69
N GLY A 158 -20.15 8.41 5.29
CA GLY A 158 -21.23 8.52 4.30
C GLY A 158 -20.80 8.83 2.87
N ALA A 159 -19.51 8.75 2.55
CA ALA A 159 -18.98 9.00 1.21
C ALA A 159 -19.43 7.94 0.20
N ASN A 160 -19.46 6.66 0.61
CA ASN A 160 -19.93 5.52 -0.19
C ASN A 160 -19.32 5.45 -1.61
N THR A 161 -18.04 5.80 -1.74
CA THR A 161 -17.27 5.79 -2.99
C THR A 161 -15.91 5.13 -2.79
N ASP A 162 -15.17 4.94 -3.87
CA ASP A 162 -13.79 4.47 -3.79
C ASP A 162 -12.87 5.59 -3.24
N LEU A 163 -11.97 5.27 -2.31
CA LEU A 163 -11.11 6.29 -1.69
C LEU A 163 -10.06 6.84 -2.67
N ILE A 164 -9.38 5.95 -3.40
CA ILE A 164 -8.42 6.30 -4.45
C ILE A 164 -8.92 5.79 -5.79
N THR A 165 -8.96 6.67 -6.80
CA THR A 165 -9.36 6.34 -8.16
C THR A 165 -8.29 6.71 -9.18
N THR A 166 -8.41 6.15 -10.39
CA THR A 166 -7.76 6.65 -11.60
C THR A 166 -8.82 7.17 -12.57
N PRO A 167 -8.53 8.14 -13.45
CA PRO A 167 -9.51 8.65 -14.41
C PRO A 167 -10.02 7.57 -15.36
N ASP A 168 -11.35 7.48 -15.50
CA ASP A 168 -12.06 6.72 -16.55
C ASP A 168 -11.62 5.24 -16.82
N PRO A 169 -11.50 4.32 -15.84
CA PRO A 169 -11.26 2.91 -16.13
C PRO A 169 -12.52 2.31 -16.81
N PRO A 170 -12.41 1.53 -17.91
CA PRO A 170 -11.21 0.97 -18.54
C PRO A 170 -10.49 1.84 -19.57
N LYS A 171 -11.03 3.01 -19.93
CA LYS A 171 -10.60 3.79 -21.09
C LYS A 171 -9.19 4.36 -20.92
N ARG A 172 -8.78 4.65 -19.69
CA ARG A 172 -7.45 5.19 -19.38
C ARG A 172 -6.81 4.40 -18.25
N ASN A 173 -5.50 4.24 -18.34
CA ASN A 173 -4.65 3.75 -17.27
C ASN A 173 -3.82 4.92 -16.72
N VAL A 174 -3.35 4.78 -15.48
CA VAL A 174 -2.39 5.68 -14.87
C VAL A 174 -1.04 4.97 -14.78
N MET A 175 -0.01 5.65 -15.27
CA MET A 175 1.33 5.09 -15.40
C MET A 175 2.27 5.63 -14.33
N ALA A 176 3.19 4.79 -13.86
CA ALA A 176 4.31 5.18 -13.00
C ALA A 176 3.88 5.88 -11.70
N CYS A 177 2.74 5.48 -11.13
CA CYS A 177 2.36 5.93 -9.80
C CYS A 177 3.16 5.20 -8.74
N THR A 178 3.56 5.92 -7.69
CA THR A 178 4.17 5.32 -6.51
C THR A 178 3.40 5.74 -5.27
N LEU A 179 2.84 4.77 -4.54
CA LEU A 179 2.27 5.00 -3.22
C LEU A 179 3.19 4.32 -2.21
N GLN A 180 3.66 5.05 -1.20
CA GLN A 180 4.58 4.48 -0.22
C GLN A 180 4.38 5.00 1.20
N ASN A 181 4.55 4.11 2.17
CA ASN A 181 4.52 4.43 3.61
C ASN A 181 3.23 5.15 4.06
N ILE A 182 2.07 4.71 3.53
CA ILE A 182 0.75 5.31 3.77
C ILE A 182 -0.25 4.22 4.14
N THR A 183 -1.18 4.57 5.02
CA THR A 183 -2.30 3.74 5.46
C THR A 183 -3.59 4.25 4.83
N PHE A 184 -4.23 3.50 3.94
CA PHE A 184 -5.44 3.87 3.21
C PHE A 184 -6.69 3.18 3.81
N ASP A 185 -7.56 3.97 4.42
CA ASP A 185 -8.67 3.52 5.27
C ASP A 185 -10.02 3.72 4.59
N GLY A 186 -10.68 2.61 4.23
CA GLY A 186 -11.99 2.62 3.57
C GLY A 186 -13.15 2.93 4.51
N ASN A 187 -12.90 3.00 5.82
CA ASN A 187 -13.87 3.41 6.83
C ASN A 187 -15.22 2.66 6.75
N LYS A 188 -15.18 1.34 6.56
CA LYS A 188 -16.38 0.51 6.33
C LYS A 188 -17.47 0.57 7.40
N LYS A 189 -17.12 0.96 8.63
CA LYS A 189 -18.12 1.12 9.69
C LYS A 189 -19.13 2.23 9.36
N ASN A 190 -18.73 3.20 8.55
CA ASN A 190 -19.50 4.41 8.23
C ASN A 190 -19.77 4.55 6.72
N ASN A 191 -19.43 3.55 5.91
CA ASN A 191 -19.63 3.53 4.47
C ASN A 191 -20.16 2.15 4.05
N SER A 192 -21.19 2.11 3.21
CA SER A 192 -21.83 0.87 2.76
C SER A 192 -21.32 0.36 1.40
N ALA A 193 -20.48 1.13 0.72
CA ALA A 193 -19.95 0.80 -0.60
C ALA A 193 -18.58 1.45 -0.81
N GLY A 194 -17.84 0.93 -1.80
CA GLY A 194 -16.56 1.47 -2.22
C GLY A 194 -15.34 0.60 -1.86
N ASN A 195 -14.31 0.73 -2.69
CA ASN A 195 -13.01 0.09 -2.52
C ASN A 195 -12.04 1.10 -1.90
N VAL A 196 -10.98 0.62 -1.25
CA VAL A 196 -9.91 1.54 -0.82
C VAL A 196 -9.13 2.08 -2.02
N VAL A 197 -8.84 1.23 -3.02
CA VAL A 197 -8.34 1.68 -4.32
C VAL A 197 -9.13 1.00 -5.43
N TYR A 198 -9.60 1.76 -6.41
CA TYR A 198 -10.15 1.25 -7.66
C TYR A 198 -9.53 2.00 -8.84
N GLY A 199 -8.72 1.32 -9.65
CA GLY A 199 -8.09 1.98 -10.78
C GLY A 199 -7.29 1.08 -11.69
N ALA A 200 -7.04 1.55 -12.90
CA ALA A 200 -6.21 0.90 -13.89
C ALA A 200 -4.80 1.47 -13.82
N PHE A 201 -3.84 0.66 -13.40
CA PHE A 201 -2.45 1.08 -13.20
C PHE A 201 -1.51 0.36 -14.16
N TRP A 202 -0.47 1.05 -14.61
CA TRP A 202 0.63 0.48 -15.39
C TRP A 202 1.97 0.92 -14.79
N ASN A 203 2.90 -0.03 -14.63
CA ASN A 203 4.24 0.21 -14.10
C ASN A 203 4.21 0.97 -12.76
N SER A 204 3.24 0.67 -11.89
CA SER A 204 3.08 1.37 -10.61
C SER A 204 3.68 0.59 -9.44
N ARG A 205 4.01 1.29 -8.36
CA ARG A 205 4.67 0.76 -7.17
C ARG A 205 3.84 1.07 -5.92
N PHE A 206 3.61 0.04 -5.11
CA PHE A 206 2.91 0.14 -3.84
C PHE A 206 3.82 -0.47 -2.78
N ILE A 207 4.37 0.37 -1.90
CA ILE A 207 5.50 0.01 -1.03
C ILE A 207 5.14 0.33 0.42
N ASN A 208 5.14 -0.68 1.29
CA ASN A 208 4.84 -0.50 2.72
C ASN A 208 3.51 0.23 2.97
N CYS A 209 2.48 -0.08 2.18
CA CYS A 209 1.16 0.51 2.30
C CYS A 209 0.20 -0.38 3.10
N GLY A 210 -0.73 0.23 3.82
CA GLY A 210 -1.89 -0.46 4.38
C GLY A 210 -3.14 -0.21 3.56
N PHE A 211 -3.90 -1.24 3.20
CA PHE A 211 -5.20 -1.16 2.54
C PHE A 211 -6.24 -1.88 3.40
N HIS A 212 -7.10 -1.12 4.07
CA HIS A 212 -7.85 -1.65 5.20
C HIS A 212 -9.26 -1.11 5.29
N SER A 213 -10.12 -1.93 5.90
CA SER A 213 -11.48 -1.55 6.27
C SER A 213 -12.31 -1.05 5.10
N ALA A 214 -12.15 -1.62 3.90
CA ALA A 214 -13.04 -1.35 2.77
C ALA A 214 -14.40 -2.07 2.92
N PRO A 215 -15.52 -1.42 2.59
CA PRO A 215 -16.81 -2.09 2.35
C PRO A 215 -16.75 -3.12 1.21
N GLU A 216 -15.84 -2.92 0.26
CA GLU A 216 -15.58 -3.86 -0.84
C GLU A 216 -14.12 -4.35 -0.79
N ALA A 217 -13.32 -4.14 -1.84
CA ALA A 217 -11.95 -4.60 -1.88
C ALA A 217 -10.97 -3.58 -1.27
N GLY A 218 -9.89 -4.09 -0.66
CA GLY A 218 -8.77 -3.26 -0.23
C GLY A 218 -8.04 -2.63 -1.43
N PHE A 219 -7.89 -3.38 -2.52
CA PHE A 219 -7.36 -2.85 -3.76
C PHE A 219 -7.95 -3.60 -4.95
N TRP A 220 -8.58 -2.88 -5.86
CA TRP A 220 -9.03 -3.40 -7.14
C TRP A 220 -8.22 -2.78 -8.28
N LEU A 221 -7.25 -3.55 -8.75
CA LEU A 221 -6.49 -3.30 -9.97
C LEU A 221 -7.39 -3.61 -11.18
N ALA A 222 -8.06 -2.59 -11.67
CA ALA A 222 -8.98 -2.68 -12.79
C ALA A 222 -8.23 -2.99 -14.09
N GLY A 223 -8.76 -3.92 -14.89
CA GLY A 223 -8.26 -4.10 -16.26
C GLY A 223 -8.61 -2.90 -17.15
N SER A 224 -7.81 -2.66 -18.19
CA SER A 224 -8.00 -1.58 -19.16
C SER A 224 -7.89 -2.11 -20.59
N VAL A 225 -8.37 -1.33 -21.56
CA VAL A 225 -8.05 -1.54 -22.98
C VAL A 225 -6.59 -1.17 -23.30
N ALA A 226 -5.94 -0.39 -22.43
CA ALA A 226 -4.51 -0.16 -22.42
C ALA A 226 -3.78 -1.15 -21.51
N SER A 227 -2.45 -1.18 -21.55
CA SER A 227 -1.64 -2.06 -20.69
C SER A 227 -1.88 -1.77 -19.20
N THR A 228 -1.93 -2.82 -18.40
CA THR A 228 -1.99 -2.76 -16.93
C THR A 228 -0.89 -3.61 -16.30
N ASP A 229 0.26 -3.65 -16.99
CA ASP A 229 1.40 -4.50 -16.65
C ASP A 229 2.31 -3.88 -15.57
N ASP A 230 3.30 -4.64 -15.15
CA ASP A 230 4.43 -4.23 -14.31
C ASP A 230 4.05 -3.55 -12.99
N ASN A 231 2.91 -3.91 -12.41
CA ASN A 231 2.52 -3.40 -11.10
C ASN A 231 3.19 -4.21 -9.99
N HIS A 232 3.74 -3.54 -8.97
CA HIS A 232 4.48 -4.18 -7.89
C HIS A 232 3.97 -3.75 -6.52
N PHE A 233 3.58 -4.74 -5.72
CA PHE A 233 3.15 -4.59 -4.32
C PHE A 233 4.19 -5.26 -3.42
N THR A 234 4.79 -4.50 -2.51
CA THR A 234 5.79 -5.04 -1.58
C THR A 234 5.69 -4.42 -0.19
N GLY A 235 5.78 -5.27 0.84
CA GLY A 235 5.66 -4.86 2.23
C GLY A 235 4.26 -4.34 2.60
N CYS A 236 3.26 -4.53 1.73
CA CYS A 236 1.91 -4.03 1.94
C CYS A 236 1.07 -4.95 2.82
N GLN A 237 0.04 -4.37 3.44
CA GLN A 237 -0.94 -5.09 4.25
C GLN A 237 -2.34 -4.88 3.68
N PHE A 238 -3.08 -5.97 3.47
CA PHE A 238 -4.47 -5.95 3.01
C PHE A 238 -5.34 -6.61 4.07
N THR A 239 -5.99 -5.82 4.91
CA THR A 239 -6.60 -6.35 6.14
C THR A 239 -8.01 -5.83 6.39
N THR A 240 -8.83 -6.68 7.01
CA THR A 240 -10.17 -6.34 7.51
C THR A 240 -11.11 -5.72 6.48
N ASN A 241 -10.92 -5.98 5.18
CA ASN A 241 -11.85 -5.59 4.13
C ASN A 241 -13.02 -6.58 4.10
N GLU A 242 -14.25 -6.14 3.81
CA GLU A 242 -15.39 -7.08 3.69
C GLU A 242 -15.28 -7.91 2.40
N GLY A 243 -14.73 -7.34 1.34
CA GLY A 243 -14.46 -8.03 0.09
C GLY A 243 -13.07 -8.65 0.02
N VAL A 244 -12.47 -8.55 -1.17
CA VAL A 244 -11.15 -9.11 -1.49
C VAL A 244 -10.05 -8.22 -0.91
N GLY A 245 -8.93 -8.80 -0.47
CA GLY A 245 -7.74 -8.02 -0.15
C GLY A 245 -7.20 -7.27 -1.37
N LEU A 246 -6.66 -8.02 -2.34
CA LEU A 246 -6.19 -7.54 -3.63
C LEU A 246 -6.91 -8.27 -4.78
N ARG A 247 -7.63 -7.53 -5.60
CA ARG A 247 -8.29 -8.02 -6.80
C ARG A 247 -7.61 -7.46 -8.03
N GLY A 248 -7.32 -8.30 -9.01
CA GLY A 248 -6.88 -7.88 -10.33
C GLY A 248 -7.64 -8.55 -11.46
N GLY A 249 -7.94 -7.77 -12.49
CA GLY A 249 -8.68 -8.21 -13.66
C GLY A 249 -10.20 -8.02 -13.52
N ALA A 250 -10.87 -7.86 -14.67
CA ALA A 250 -12.18 -7.22 -14.77
C ALA A 250 -12.22 -5.80 -14.15
N ASN A 251 -13.15 -4.98 -14.59
CA ASN A 251 -13.48 -3.71 -13.94
C ASN A 251 -15.00 -3.65 -13.72
N LYS A 252 -15.52 -2.52 -13.26
CA LYS A 252 -16.95 -2.36 -12.97
C LYS A 252 -17.82 -2.41 -14.24
N GLU A 253 -17.28 -2.04 -15.41
CA GLU A 253 -18.02 -1.91 -16.67
C GLU A 253 -17.76 -3.02 -17.69
N SER A 254 -16.60 -3.67 -17.63
CA SER A 254 -16.08 -4.58 -18.64
C SER A 254 -15.15 -5.66 -18.04
N HIS A 255 -14.70 -6.60 -18.87
CA HIS A 255 -13.89 -7.74 -18.43
C HIS A 255 -12.46 -7.84 -18.99
N PRO A 256 -11.72 -6.74 -19.25
CA PRO A 256 -10.33 -6.85 -19.64
C PRO A 256 -9.51 -7.50 -18.52
N ALA A 257 -8.56 -8.34 -18.93
CA ALA A 257 -7.58 -8.96 -18.06
C ALA A 257 -6.57 -7.93 -17.55
N VAL A 258 -5.93 -8.23 -16.41
CA VAL A 258 -4.72 -7.54 -15.97
C VAL A 258 -3.53 -8.42 -16.31
N GLY A 259 -2.46 -7.82 -16.82
CA GLY A 259 -1.24 -8.57 -17.15
C GLY A 259 -0.28 -8.66 -15.97
N VAL A 260 1.00 -8.34 -16.18
CA VAL A 260 2.10 -8.65 -15.24
C VAL A 260 1.91 -7.94 -13.89
N VAL A 261 1.78 -8.71 -12.82
CA VAL A 261 1.68 -8.18 -11.45
C VAL A 261 2.60 -8.96 -10.52
N ARG A 262 3.36 -8.24 -9.70
CA ARG A 262 4.20 -8.81 -8.64
C ARG A 262 3.64 -8.44 -7.27
N VAL A 263 3.39 -9.46 -6.45
CA VAL A 263 2.90 -9.37 -5.08
C VAL A 263 3.92 -10.09 -4.21
N ASP A 264 4.88 -9.36 -3.64
CA ASP A 264 6.03 -9.93 -2.95
C ASP A 264 6.11 -9.46 -1.49
N THR A 265 6.19 -10.41 -0.55
CA THR A 265 6.36 -10.11 0.88
C THR A 265 5.25 -9.21 1.43
N ASN A 266 4.00 -9.61 1.21
CA ASN A 266 2.81 -8.89 1.69
C ASN A 266 2.07 -9.68 2.77
N TRP A 267 1.26 -8.98 3.57
CA TRP A 267 0.38 -9.56 4.58
C TRP A 267 -1.08 -9.41 4.18
N PHE A 268 -1.83 -10.51 4.17
CA PHE A 268 -3.26 -10.54 3.93
C PHE A 268 -3.97 -11.15 5.13
N GLY A 269 -4.85 -10.40 5.78
CA GLY A 269 -5.43 -10.81 7.06
C GLY A 269 -6.90 -10.47 7.23
N HIS A 270 -7.73 -11.43 7.63
CA HIS A 270 -9.11 -11.19 8.07
C HIS A 270 -10.01 -10.49 7.02
N ASN A 271 -9.81 -10.77 5.73
CA ASN A 271 -10.72 -10.30 4.70
C ASN A 271 -11.98 -11.20 4.61
N GLY A 272 -13.14 -10.61 4.33
CA GLY A 272 -14.40 -11.35 4.13
C GLY A 272 -14.36 -12.22 2.89
N GLY A 273 -13.81 -11.70 1.79
CA GLY A 273 -13.49 -12.43 0.58
C GLY A 273 -12.06 -12.99 0.53
N PRO A 274 -11.65 -13.49 -0.64
CA PRO A 274 -10.28 -13.92 -0.89
C PRO A 274 -9.20 -12.90 -0.49
N ALA A 275 -8.00 -13.38 -0.15
CA ALA A 275 -6.86 -12.49 -0.02
C ALA A 275 -6.48 -11.90 -1.37
N ILE A 276 -6.41 -12.77 -2.39
CA ILE A 276 -6.02 -12.39 -3.75
C ILE A 276 -6.98 -13.04 -4.75
N VAL A 277 -7.53 -12.23 -5.66
CA VAL A 277 -8.17 -12.73 -6.90
C VAL A 277 -7.35 -12.24 -8.08
N ALA A 278 -6.72 -13.16 -8.79
CA ALA A 278 -5.90 -12.89 -9.96
C ALA A 278 -6.59 -13.38 -11.23
N ARG A 279 -6.81 -12.47 -12.18
CA ARG A 279 -7.33 -12.77 -13.50
C ARG A 279 -6.49 -12.09 -14.58
N GLY A 280 -6.18 -12.84 -15.64
CA GLY A 280 -5.29 -12.41 -16.72
C GLY A 280 -4.00 -13.21 -16.74
N ASN A 281 -2.82 -12.58 -16.83
CA ASN A 281 -1.58 -13.34 -17.07
C ASN A 281 -0.42 -12.92 -16.17
N SER A 282 0.50 -13.85 -15.89
CA SER A 282 1.84 -13.55 -15.35
C SER A 282 1.85 -12.93 -13.95
N TRP A 283 0.94 -13.34 -13.07
CA TRP A 283 0.95 -12.94 -11.66
C TRP A 283 2.07 -13.67 -10.88
N LYS A 284 2.91 -12.93 -10.16
CA LYS A 284 3.95 -13.49 -9.27
C LYS A 284 3.61 -13.16 -7.83
N ILE A 285 3.04 -14.13 -7.12
CA ILE A 285 2.63 -14.03 -5.73
C ILE A 285 3.66 -14.79 -4.89
N THR A 286 4.51 -14.06 -4.17
CA THR A 286 5.67 -14.64 -3.48
C THR A 286 5.79 -14.19 -2.03
N ASN A 287 6.33 -15.07 -1.18
CA ASN A 287 6.77 -14.78 0.19
C ASN A 287 5.71 -14.08 1.06
N SER A 288 4.42 -14.27 0.74
CA SER A 288 3.33 -13.54 1.37
C SER A 288 2.68 -14.40 2.45
N LYS A 289 2.12 -13.73 3.47
CA LYS A 289 1.39 -14.37 4.56
C LYS A 289 -0.10 -14.15 4.37
N LEU A 290 -0.88 -15.23 4.42
CA LEU A 290 -2.32 -15.23 4.17
C LEU A 290 -3.05 -15.87 5.34
N TYR A 291 -3.65 -15.05 6.21
CA TYR A 291 -4.20 -15.49 7.49
C TYR A 291 -5.68 -15.16 7.63
N HIS A 292 -6.53 -16.17 7.84
CA HIS A 292 -7.98 -15.98 8.08
C HIS A 292 -8.72 -15.17 7.00
N ASN A 293 -8.35 -15.33 5.72
CA ASN A 293 -9.09 -14.75 4.60
C ASN A 293 -10.25 -15.66 4.18
N ALA A 294 -11.08 -15.18 3.25
CA ALA A 294 -12.24 -15.91 2.72
C ALA A 294 -13.25 -16.32 3.82
N SER A 295 -13.38 -15.48 4.85
CA SER A 295 -14.26 -15.78 5.99
C SER A 295 -15.73 -15.86 5.59
N GLU A 296 -16.15 -15.20 4.52
CA GLU A 296 -17.50 -15.27 3.98
C GLU A 296 -17.58 -16.15 2.74
N ARG A 297 -16.60 -16.06 1.83
CA ARG A 297 -16.62 -16.78 0.54
C ARG A 297 -15.25 -16.92 -0.11
N GLY A 298 -15.14 -17.88 -1.02
CA GLY A 298 -14.01 -18.04 -1.94
C GLY A 298 -12.85 -18.89 -1.39
N ALA A 299 -11.68 -18.74 -1.99
CA ALA A 299 -10.41 -19.29 -1.52
C ALA A 299 -9.48 -18.18 -0.98
N SER A 300 -8.37 -18.52 -0.31
CA SER A 300 -7.37 -17.49 0.03
C SER A 300 -6.78 -16.85 -1.24
N ILE A 301 -6.41 -17.66 -2.24
CA ILE A 301 -5.97 -17.19 -3.55
C ILE A 301 -6.85 -17.82 -4.64
N GLU A 302 -7.36 -16.99 -5.53
CA GLU A 302 -8.11 -17.43 -6.71
C GLU A 302 -7.37 -17.04 -7.99
N LEU A 303 -6.94 -18.04 -8.75
CA LEU A 303 -6.44 -17.89 -10.12
C LEU A 303 -7.62 -18.15 -11.07
N ASP A 304 -8.47 -17.14 -11.28
CA ASP A 304 -9.66 -17.22 -12.14
C ASP A 304 -9.30 -16.86 -13.57
N ARG A 305 -9.27 -17.86 -14.47
CA ARG A 305 -8.93 -17.67 -15.89
C ARG A 305 -7.61 -16.93 -16.02
N CYS A 306 -6.64 -17.42 -15.26
CA CYS A 306 -5.31 -16.83 -15.15
C CYS A 306 -4.27 -17.80 -15.71
N SER A 307 -3.32 -17.30 -16.50
CA SER A 307 -2.21 -18.11 -17.03
C SER A 307 -0.84 -17.58 -16.58
N TYR A 308 0.15 -18.47 -16.56
CA TYR A 308 1.55 -18.20 -16.24
C TYR A 308 1.79 -17.56 -14.86
N ALA A 309 0.82 -17.72 -13.96
CA ALA A 309 0.93 -17.28 -12.59
C ALA A 309 1.86 -18.18 -11.78
N THR A 310 2.48 -17.62 -10.76
CA THR A 310 3.32 -18.33 -9.80
C THR A 310 2.91 -17.93 -8.40
N VAL A 311 2.54 -18.91 -7.59
CA VAL A 311 2.31 -18.78 -6.15
C VAL A 311 3.42 -19.56 -5.44
N SER A 312 4.33 -18.86 -4.75
CA SER A 312 5.52 -19.49 -4.20
C SER A 312 5.97 -18.94 -2.86
N GLY A 313 6.47 -19.80 -1.97
CA GLY A 313 7.02 -19.36 -0.68
C GLY A 313 5.99 -18.70 0.24
N CYS A 314 4.70 -18.91 -0.01
CA CYS A 314 3.64 -18.30 0.79
C CYS A 314 3.31 -19.17 2.00
N ASP A 315 2.94 -18.51 3.09
CA ASP A 315 2.44 -19.14 4.30
C ASP A 315 0.94 -18.82 4.42
N SER A 316 0.09 -19.84 4.32
CA SER A 316 -1.35 -19.66 4.34
C SER A 316 -2.00 -20.49 5.44
N TYR A 317 -2.85 -19.84 6.23
CA TYR A 317 -3.64 -20.45 7.28
C TYR A 317 -5.13 -20.13 7.11
N LEU A 318 -5.95 -21.18 7.15
CA LEU A 318 -7.40 -21.09 7.18
C LEU A 318 -7.95 -21.69 8.48
N GLY A 319 -9.05 -21.12 8.97
CA GLY A 319 -9.76 -21.63 10.15
C GLY A 319 -11.18 -22.09 9.82
N ARG A 320 -11.40 -22.62 8.59
CA ARG A 320 -12.72 -23.01 8.09
C ARG A 320 -12.66 -24.19 7.11
N THR A 321 -13.37 -25.26 7.43
CA THR A 321 -13.37 -26.53 6.69
C THR A 321 -14.01 -26.48 5.29
N ASP A 322 -14.70 -25.39 4.94
CA ASP A 322 -15.45 -25.25 3.69
C ASP A 322 -14.78 -24.28 2.67
N ARG A 323 -13.54 -23.88 2.93
CA ARG A 323 -12.75 -22.95 2.10
C ARG A 323 -11.49 -23.61 1.56
N ASP A 324 -11.03 -23.20 0.38
CA ASP A 324 -9.77 -23.70 -0.18
C ASP A 324 -8.64 -22.69 0.05
N HIS A 325 -7.39 -23.15 0.15
CA HIS A 325 -6.25 -22.21 0.15
C HIS A 325 -6.08 -21.60 -1.24
N ILE A 326 -5.99 -22.42 -2.28
CA ILE A 326 -5.84 -21.95 -3.66
C ILE A 326 -6.91 -22.59 -4.54
N THR A 327 -7.57 -21.78 -5.35
CA THR A 327 -8.39 -22.25 -6.48
C THR A 327 -7.75 -21.86 -7.81
N VAL A 328 -7.66 -22.81 -8.74
CA VAL A 328 -7.29 -22.58 -10.15
C VAL A 328 -8.49 -22.90 -11.02
N ARG A 329 -8.93 -21.95 -11.85
CA ARG A 329 -10.11 -22.12 -12.69
C ARG A 329 -9.82 -21.81 -14.17
N ALA A 330 -10.20 -22.74 -15.04
CA ALA A 330 -10.43 -22.50 -16.47
C ALA A 330 -11.94 -22.49 -16.72
N SER A 331 -12.47 -21.43 -17.35
CA SER A 331 -13.90 -21.33 -17.65
C SER A 331 -14.21 -20.20 -18.63
N LYS A 332 -15.44 -20.21 -19.17
CA LYS A 332 -16.00 -19.12 -19.99
C LYS A 332 -15.15 -18.80 -21.22
N GLY A 333 -14.67 -19.83 -21.91
CA GLY A 333 -13.86 -19.70 -23.14
C GLY A 333 -12.41 -19.32 -22.87
N VAL A 334 -11.92 -19.50 -21.63
CA VAL A 334 -10.56 -19.13 -21.24
C VAL A 334 -9.89 -20.26 -20.48
N ASN A 335 -8.84 -20.80 -21.11
CA ASN A 335 -7.93 -21.78 -20.53
C ASN A 335 -7.07 -21.17 -19.40
N SER A 336 -6.56 -22.03 -18.52
CA SER A 336 -5.55 -21.67 -17.51
C SER A 336 -4.27 -22.45 -17.79
N VAL A 337 -3.23 -21.75 -18.28
CA VAL A 337 -2.02 -22.39 -18.83
C VAL A 337 -0.80 -22.07 -17.98
N GLY A 338 0.03 -23.09 -17.68
CA GLY A 338 1.41 -22.89 -17.19
C GLY A 338 1.51 -22.27 -15.80
N ASN A 339 0.47 -22.40 -14.97
CA ASN A 339 0.50 -21.91 -13.59
C ASN A 339 1.40 -22.79 -12.71
N GLN A 340 2.03 -22.18 -11.70
CA GLN A 340 2.92 -22.84 -10.76
C GLN A 340 2.52 -22.53 -9.31
N ILE A 341 2.31 -23.56 -8.50
CA ILE A 341 2.03 -23.47 -7.06
C ILE A 341 3.11 -24.27 -6.36
N LYS A 342 4.11 -23.59 -5.78
CA LYS A 342 5.30 -24.29 -5.28
C LYS A 342 5.86 -23.79 -3.96
N ASN A 343 6.44 -24.68 -3.17
CA ASN A 343 7.16 -24.33 -1.94
C ASN A 343 6.31 -23.47 -0.98
N ASN A 344 5.00 -23.73 -0.89
CA ASN A 344 4.10 -23.05 0.03
C ASN A 344 3.88 -23.90 1.29
N ASP A 345 3.49 -23.24 2.37
CA ASP A 345 3.04 -23.87 3.61
C ASP A 345 1.53 -23.63 3.79
N PHE A 346 0.73 -24.70 3.70
CA PHE A 346 -0.72 -24.66 3.86
C PHE A 346 -1.11 -25.27 5.20
N ARG A 347 -1.86 -24.53 6.03
CA ARG A 347 -2.15 -24.88 7.42
C ARG A 347 -3.61 -24.61 7.82
N GLY A 348 -4.05 -25.33 8.85
CA GLY A 348 -5.31 -25.09 9.54
C GLY A 348 -6.47 -25.97 9.08
N GLU A 349 -7.67 -25.42 9.14
CA GLU A 349 -8.93 -26.07 8.75
C GLU A 349 -9.34 -25.56 7.36
N TYR A 350 -9.43 -26.47 6.39
CA TYR A 350 -9.76 -26.13 5.00
C TYR A 350 -10.40 -27.31 4.26
N ARG A 351 -11.13 -27.00 3.19
CA ARG A 351 -11.69 -27.98 2.25
C ARG A 351 -10.59 -28.59 1.40
N SER A 352 -9.78 -27.76 0.73
CA SER A 352 -8.67 -28.23 -0.10
C SER A 352 -7.47 -27.30 0.02
N ALA A 353 -6.25 -27.85 0.04
CA ALA A 353 -5.05 -27.03 -0.13
C ALA A 353 -5.00 -26.44 -1.54
N VAL A 354 -5.26 -27.25 -2.56
CA VAL A 354 -5.36 -26.79 -3.95
C VAL A 354 -6.59 -27.41 -4.60
N ARG A 355 -7.50 -26.57 -5.07
CA ARG A 355 -8.66 -26.99 -5.88
C ARG A 355 -8.49 -26.52 -7.31
N CYS A 356 -8.65 -27.43 -8.27
CA CYS A 356 -8.60 -27.11 -9.69
C CYS A 356 -9.95 -27.41 -10.34
N LEU A 357 -10.50 -26.44 -11.09
CA LEU A 357 -11.78 -26.55 -11.78
C LEU A 357 -11.61 -26.23 -13.27
N ALA A 358 -11.79 -27.24 -14.12
CA ALA A 358 -11.84 -27.10 -15.56
C ALA A 358 -13.31 -27.19 -16.02
N ASP A 359 -13.89 -26.07 -16.42
CA ASP A 359 -15.32 -25.92 -16.74
C ASP A 359 -15.49 -25.46 -18.19
N ALA A 360 -15.83 -26.39 -19.09
CA ALA A 360 -15.84 -26.23 -20.55
C ALA A 360 -14.50 -25.83 -21.22
N ASP A 361 -13.47 -25.56 -20.43
CA ASP A 361 -12.14 -25.10 -20.85
C ASP A 361 -11.03 -25.99 -20.22
N GLU A 362 -9.79 -25.77 -20.64
CA GLU A 362 -8.65 -26.61 -20.27
C GLU A 362 -7.75 -25.95 -19.20
N ILE A 363 -7.30 -26.76 -18.24
CA ILE A 363 -6.14 -26.45 -17.38
C ILE A 363 -4.93 -27.23 -17.92
N THR A 364 -3.93 -26.50 -18.43
CA THR A 364 -2.76 -27.09 -19.10
C THR A 364 -1.47 -26.74 -18.38
N ALA A 365 -0.56 -27.70 -18.26
CA ALA A 365 0.79 -27.49 -17.73
C ALA A 365 0.82 -26.88 -16.31
N LEU A 366 -0.20 -27.14 -15.49
CA LEU A 366 -0.23 -26.73 -14.08
C LEU A 366 0.78 -27.56 -13.27
N GLN A 367 1.59 -26.88 -12.48
CA GLN A 367 2.59 -27.48 -11.60
C GLN A 367 2.25 -27.19 -10.14
N VAL A 368 2.10 -28.22 -9.32
CA VAL A 368 1.85 -28.11 -7.88
C VAL A 368 2.94 -28.90 -7.14
N HIS A 369 4.04 -28.23 -6.79
CA HIS A 369 5.30 -28.89 -6.38
C HIS A 369 5.85 -28.44 -5.04
N GLY A 370 6.47 -29.34 -4.26
CA GLY A 370 7.27 -28.93 -3.10
C GLY A 370 6.50 -28.25 -1.97
N ASN A 371 5.17 -28.37 -1.93
CA ASN A 371 4.36 -27.72 -0.90
C ASN A 371 4.33 -28.58 0.37
N THR A 372 4.33 -27.92 1.52
CA THR A 372 4.03 -28.55 2.81
C THR A 372 2.55 -28.35 3.09
N ILE A 373 1.82 -29.47 3.18
CA ILE A 373 0.37 -29.49 3.39
C ILE A 373 0.14 -30.05 4.79
N GLN A 374 -0.07 -29.13 5.73
CA GLN A 374 -0.35 -29.43 7.13
C GLN A 374 -1.84 -29.26 7.37
N ASN A 375 -2.38 -30.02 8.31
CA ASN A 375 -3.76 -29.84 8.72
C ASN A 375 -3.94 -29.86 10.23
N SER A 376 -5.07 -29.31 10.65
CA SER A 376 -5.75 -29.76 11.86
C SER A 376 -6.76 -30.87 11.51
N ALA A 377 -7.35 -31.52 12.52
CA ALA A 377 -8.21 -32.69 12.36
C ALA A 377 -9.38 -32.54 11.36
N ASN A 378 -9.73 -31.31 10.99
CA ASN A 378 -10.89 -31.01 10.16
C ASN A 378 -10.58 -30.66 8.69
N ALA A 379 -9.32 -30.71 8.24
CA ALA A 379 -9.04 -30.48 6.81
C ALA A 379 -9.49 -31.67 5.95
N ILE A 380 -10.15 -31.37 4.83
CA ILE A 380 -10.83 -32.38 4.01
C ILE A 380 -9.91 -32.98 2.95
N GLY A 381 -9.20 -32.17 2.16
CA GLY A 381 -8.38 -32.68 1.05
C GLY A 381 -7.11 -31.89 0.76
N GLY A 382 -6.17 -32.54 0.07
CA GLY A 382 -4.93 -31.92 -0.37
C GLY A 382 -5.14 -31.23 -1.71
N ILE A 383 -4.96 -32.02 -2.78
CA ILE A 383 -5.27 -31.59 -4.16
C ILE A 383 -6.55 -32.26 -4.66
N ILE A 384 -7.50 -31.44 -5.13
CA ILE A 384 -8.77 -31.88 -5.68
C ILE A 384 -8.96 -31.28 -7.08
N THR A 385 -9.17 -32.12 -8.09
CA THR A 385 -9.52 -31.68 -9.44
C THR A 385 -10.97 -32.00 -9.77
N ARG A 386 -11.62 -31.11 -10.53
CA ARG A 386 -12.98 -31.33 -11.05
C ARG A 386 -13.07 -30.87 -12.51
N THR A 387 -13.73 -31.69 -13.31
CA THR A 387 -14.10 -31.39 -14.70
C THR A 387 -15.60 -31.16 -14.77
N GLU A 388 -16.02 -30.08 -15.40
CA GLU A 388 -17.42 -29.74 -15.65
C GLU A 388 -17.58 -29.38 -17.13
N ASN A 389 -18.75 -29.67 -17.71
CA ASN A 389 -19.12 -29.25 -19.07
C ASN A 389 -18.10 -29.58 -20.18
N GLY A 390 -17.39 -30.71 -20.05
CA GLY A 390 -16.36 -31.13 -21.02
C GLY A 390 -14.98 -30.50 -20.82
N GLY A 391 -14.76 -29.75 -19.74
CA GLY A 391 -13.45 -29.25 -19.36
C GLY A 391 -12.46 -30.39 -19.08
N SER A 392 -11.16 -30.10 -19.22
CA SER A 392 -10.12 -31.12 -19.18
C SER A 392 -8.83 -30.61 -18.54
N PHE A 393 -7.94 -31.56 -18.23
CA PHE A 393 -6.59 -31.30 -17.75
C PHE A 393 -5.58 -31.92 -18.72
N ALA A 394 -4.47 -31.23 -18.99
CA ALA A 394 -3.38 -31.79 -19.77
C ALA A 394 -2.01 -31.38 -19.24
N ASN A 395 -1.05 -32.31 -19.28
CA ASN A 395 0.34 -32.08 -18.89
C ASN A 395 0.51 -31.48 -17.48
N CYS A 396 -0.43 -31.77 -16.56
CA CYS A 396 -0.39 -31.26 -15.20
C CYS A 396 0.49 -32.15 -14.32
N SER A 397 1.05 -31.60 -13.25
CA SER A 397 1.94 -32.35 -12.37
C SER A 397 1.82 -31.99 -10.90
N PHE A 398 1.78 -33.02 -10.05
CA PHE A 398 1.73 -32.94 -8.60
C PHE A 398 2.94 -33.69 -8.02
N LYS A 399 3.97 -32.95 -7.57
CA LYS A 399 5.28 -33.55 -7.27
C LYS A 399 5.90 -33.09 -5.96
N ASP A 400 6.57 -34.00 -5.26
CA ASP A 400 7.42 -33.68 -4.11
C ASP A 400 6.70 -32.88 -3.01
N ASN A 401 5.39 -33.05 -2.86
CA ASN A 401 4.63 -32.42 -1.78
C ASN A 401 4.68 -33.27 -0.51
N ILE A 402 4.64 -32.62 0.64
CA ILE A 402 4.72 -33.27 1.96
C ILE A 402 3.39 -33.13 2.67
N PHE A 403 2.77 -34.25 3.04
CA PHE A 403 1.62 -34.28 3.92
C PHE A 403 2.08 -34.62 5.34
N THR A 404 1.90 -33.70 6.30
CA THR A 404 2.41 -33.91 7.66
C THR A 404 1.40 -34.55 8.62
N SER A 405 0.16 -34.77 8.19
CA SER A 405 -0.93 -35.22 9.05
C SER A 405 -2.07 -35.95 8.30
N THR A 406 -3.05 -36.47 9.04
CA THR A 406 -4.20 -37.25 8.50
C THR A 406 -5.32 -36.33 8.04
N MET A 407 -5.84 -36.52 6.82
CA MET A 407 -6.98 -35.75 6.29
C MET A 407 -8.28 -36.53 6.46
N ALA A 408 -9.39 -35.81 6.63
CA ALA A 408 -10.72 -36.41 6.73
C ALA A 408 -11.19 -37.02 5.39
N GLY A 409 -10.72 -36.49 4.27
CA GLY A 409 -10.98 -36.98 2.91
C GLY A 409 -9.71 -37.31 2.14
N SER A 410 -9.81 -37.30 0.81
CA SER A 410 -8.71 -37.66 -0.08
C SER A 410 -7.58 -36.61 -0.08
N LYS A 411 -6.36 -37.06 0.23
CA LYS A 411 -5.13 -36.25 0.06
C LYS A 411 -4.87 -35.89 -1.40
N ILE A 412 -5.10 -36.86 -2.29
CA ILE A 412 -4.96 -36.71 -3.74
C ILE A 412 -6.25 -37.20 -4.42
N ASN A 413 -6.89 -36.30 -5.18
CA ASN A 413 -7.95 -36.65 -6.12
C ASN A 413 -7.67 -35.93 -7.45
N LEU A 414 -7.09 -36.66 -8.40
CA LEU A 414 -6.62 -36.16 -9.69
C LEU A 414 -7.40 -36.79 -10.85
N SER A 415 -7.83 -35.95 -11.78
CA SER A 415 -8.44 -36.33 -13.05
C SER A 415 -7.37 -36.79 -14.05
N ALA A 416 -7.80 -37.35 -15.19
CA ALA A 416 -6.89 -37.66 -16.29
C ALA A 416 -6.08 -36.42 -16.73
N GLY A 417 -4.84 -36.62 -17.19
CA GLY A 417 -3.94 -35.53 -17.60
C GLY A 417 -2.95 -35.06 -16.53
N TRP A 418 -2.93 -35.72 -15.36
CA TRP A 418 -1.99 -35.46 -14.28
C TRP A 418 -0.90 -36.53 -14.17
N VAL A 419 0.31 -36.09 -13.84
CA VAL A 419 1.42 -36.94 -13.39
C VAL A 419 1.70 -36.66 -11.91
N SER A 420 1.66 -37.70 -11.07
CA SER A 420 1.92 -37.61 -9.63
C SER A 420 3.17 -38.42 -9.26
N VAL A 421 4.19 -37.80 -8.66
CA VAL A 421 5.47 -38.45 -8.31
C VAL A 421 6.05 -37.85 -7.03
N GLY A 422 6.63 -38.68 -6.14
CA GLY A 422 7.45 -38.19 -5.03
C GLY A 422 6.69 -37.54 -3.86
N ASN A 423 5.35 -37.62 -3.82
CA ASN A 423 4.57 -37.02 -2.74
C ASN A 423 4.65 -37.88 -1.46
N LEU A 424 5.17 -37.31 -0.37
CA LEU A 424 5.39 -38.01 0.89
C LEU A 424 4.10 -38.04 1.73
N ASN A 425 3.77 -39.23 2.23
CA ASN A 425 2.55 -39.51 3.02
C ASN A 425 1.24 -39.18 2.30
N ALA A 426 1.21 -39.21 0.96
CA ALA A 426 0.07 -38.80 0.17
C ALA A 426 -0.95 -39.91 -0.09
#